data_AF-A0A970XZ40-F1
#
_entry.id   AF-A0A970XZ40-F1
#
_cell.length_a   1.000
_cell.length_b   1.000
_cell.length_c   1.000
_cell.angle_alpha   90.00
_cell.angle_beta   90.00
_cell.angle_gamma   90.00
#
_symmetry.space_group_name_H-M   'P 1'
#
loop_
_entity.id
_entity.type
_entity.pdbx_description
1 polymer ?
#
loop_
_entity_poly.entity_id
_entity_poly.type
_entity_poly.pdbx_seq_one_letter_code
_entity_poly.pdbx_strand_id
1 'polypeptide(L)'
;MRNIKKLRLIYTLPILALLVFPSFFSGCSNEINSGGEKINIIEALSSSDTEGYSIADKVIDFSFPDDHGPHESFRNEWWYFTGNLYDDFGNRFGYQLTFFRIALSPLTITRASDWGTSQIYMAHFTLSDIQNEKFYCFEKFNRDALGLAGFSKDPFKMNVGDWYMLGTGDGDFPWQLYASKNGITLSLNVTPLKDIVFEGDNGLSYKSVDKSSASYYYSITRL
;
A
#
# COMPACT_ATOMS: atom_id res chain seq x y z
N MET A 1 -26.09 10.03 86.30
CA MET A 1 -24.96 9.69 85.39
C MET A 1 -24.97 8.19 85.17
N ARG A 2 -25.39 7.73 83.98
CA ARG A 2 -25.67 6.31 83.67
C ARG A 2 -24.56 5.76 82.76
N ASN A 3 -23.95 4.66 83.20
CA ASN A 3 -23.12 3.73 82.41
C ASN A 3 -23.91 3.15 81.23
N ILE A 4 -23.27 2.93 80.07
CA ILE A 4 -23.54 1.82 79.14
C ILE A 4 -22.25 1.49 78.33
N LYS A 5 -22.10 0.19 78.05
CA LYS A 5 -20.94 -0.56 77.57
C LYS A 5 -20.75 -0.53 76.04
N LYS A 6 -19.48 -0.74 75.64
CA LYS A 6 -18.89 -1.44 74.47
C LYS A 6 -19.79 -1.78 73.26
N LEU A 7 -19.27 -1.49 72.05
CA LEU A 7 -19.30 -2.45 70.93
C LEU A 7 -18.16 -2.16 69.93
N ARG A 8 -17.31 -3.15 69.66
CA ARG A 8 -16.33 -3.15 68.55
C ARG A 8 -17.04 -3.75 67.33
N LEU A 9 -17.02 -3.05 66.21
CA LEU A 9 -17.59 -3.52 64.94
C LEU A 9 -16.45 -3.78 63.94
N ILE A 10 -16.37 -5.05 63.52
CA ILE A 10 -15.48 -5.58 62.50
C ILE A 10 -16.13 -5.29 61.14
N TYR A 11 -15.40 -4.69 60.20
CA TYR A 11 -15.81 -4.66 58.80
C TYR A 11 -14.77 -5.33 57.93
N THR A 12 -15.20 -6.43 57.33
CA THR A 12 -14.57 -7.22 56.29
C THR A 12 -14.47 -6.43 54.98
N LEU A 13 -13.30 -6.45 54.34
CA LEU A 13 -13.07 -5.96 52.97
C LEU A 13 -13.97 -6.69 51.95
N PRO A 14 -14.62 -6.00 51.00
CA PRO A 14 -15.07 -6.63 49.77
C PRO A 14 -13.95 -6.59 48.74
N ILE A 15 -13.64 -7.75 48.16
CA ILE A 15 -12.77 -7.93 47.00
C ILE A 15 -13.47 -7.28 45.80
N LEU A 16 -12.93 -6.18 45.30
CA LEU A 16 -13.39 -5.54 44.06
C LEU A 16 -12.79 -6.31 42.89
N ALA A 17 -13.61 -7.17 42.26
CA ALA A 17 -13.26 -7.86 41.03
C ALA A 17 -13.12 -6.82 39.90
N LEU A 18 -11.89 -6.58 39.44
CA LEU A 18 -11.59 -5.79 38.25
C LEU A 18 -11.93 -6.66 37.02
N LEU A 19 -13.15 -6.49 36.50
CA LEU A 19 -13.51 -6.99 35.16
C LEU A 19 -12.76 -6.14 34.14
N VAL A 20 -11.61 -6.65 33.69
CA VAL A 20 -10.93 -6.17 32.49
C VAL A 20 -11.83 -6.48 31.31
N PHE A 21 -12.62 -5.50 30.87
CA PHE A 21 -13.26 -5.54 29.55
C PHE A 21 -12.12 -5.47 28.52
N PRO A 22 -11.88 -6.51 27.70
CA PRO A 22 -11.01 -6.36 26.56
C PRO A 22 -11.75 -5.44 25.58
N SER A 23 -11.25 -4.21 25.42
CA SER A 23 -11.60 -3.37 24.29
C SER A 23 -11.17 -4.10 23.03
N PHE A 24 -12.10 -4.85 22.44
CA PHE A 24 -11.98 -5.33 21.08
C PHE A 24 -11.83 -4.10 20.17
N PHE A 25 -10.62 -3.86 19.70
CA PHE A 25 -10.37 -3.01 18.54
C PHE A 25 -11.08 -3.68 17.34
N SER A 26 -12.31 -3.27 17.06
CA SER A 26 -12.93 -3.55 15.76
C SER A 26 -12.18 -2.74 14.71
N GLY A 27 -11.33 -3.43 13.95
CA GLY A 27 -10.84 -2.95 12.66
C GLY A 27 -11.99 -2.76 11.67
N CYS A 28 -11.75 -1.99 10.61
CA CYS A 28 -12.74 -1.63 9.61
C CYS A 28 -13.38 -2.86 8.93
N SER A 29 -14.54 -3.26 9.42
CA SER A 29 -15.54 -3.98 8.64
C SER A 29 -16.84 -3.19 8.67
N ASN A 30 -16.93 -2.14 7.85
CA ASN A 30 -18.25 -1.74 7.38
C ASN A 30 -18.68 -2.79 6.36
N GLU A 31 -19.56 -3.69 6.77
CA GLU A 31 -20.29 -4.58 5.87
C GLU A 31 -21.17 -3.74 4.94
N ILE A 32 -20.60 -3.36 3.79
CA ILE A 32 -21.40 -3.12 2.61
C ILE A 32 -21.61 -4.50 1.98
N ASN A 33 -22.81 -5.03 2.17
CA ASN A 33 -23.33 -6.18 1.43
C ASN A 33 -23.46 -5.80 -0.04
N SER A 34 -22.36 -5.95 -0.79
CA SER A 34 -22.37 -6.05 -2.25
C SER A 34 -21.95 -7.48 -2.58
N GLY A 35 -22.90 -8.28 -3.09
CA GLY A 35 -22.72 -9.69 -3.46
C GLY A 35 -21.83 -9.88 -4.70
N GLY A 36 -20.58 -9.46 -4.61
CA GLY A 36 -19.49 -9.84 -5.50
C GLY A 36 -18.29 -10.21 -4.65
N GLU A 37 -17.57 -11.27 -5.01
CA GLU A 37 -16.30 -11.60 -4.37
C GLU A 37 -15.39 -10.37 -4.39
N LYS A 38 -15.08 -9.84 -3.20
CA LYS A 38 -14.07 -8.79 -3.08
C LYS A 38 -12.72 -9.43 -3.39
N ILE A 39 -12.05 -8.96 -4.43
CA ILE A 39 -10.67 -9.37 -4.72
C ILE A 39 -9.82 -9.02 -3.50
N ASN A 40 -9.35 -10.03 -2.79
CA ASN A 40 -8.44 -9.82 -1.67
C ASN A 40 -7.02 -9.64 -2.24
N ILE A 41 -6.49 -8.42 -2.16
CA ILE A 41 -5.14 -8.12 -2.67
C ILE A 41 -4.07 -8.97 -2.00
N ILE A 42 -4.22 -9.31 -0.72
CA ILE A 42 -3.27 -10.15 0.01
C ILE A 42 -3.26 -11.54 -0.64
N GLU A 43 -4.41 -12.12 -0.93
CA GLU A 43 -4.52 -13.39 -1.63
C GLU A 43 -3.93 -13.30 -3.05
N ALA A 44 -4.25 -12.24 -3.79
CA ALA A 44 -3.76 -12.04 -5.16
C ALA A 44 -2.23 -11.88 -5.23
N LEU A 45 -1.61 -11.20 -4.25
CA LEU A 45 -0.16 -11.02 -4.15
C LEU A 45 0.56 -12.22 -3.51
N SER A 46 -0.11 -12.97 -2.63
CA SER A 46 0.50 -14.11 -1.91
C SER A 46 0.40 -15.45 -2.64
N SER A 47 -0.31 -15.51 -3.77
CA SER A 47 -0.39 -16.74 -4.57
C SER A 47 1.01 -17.23 -4.97
N SER A 48 1.29 -18.50 -4.75
CA SER A 48 2.59 -19.12 -5.01
C SER A 48 2.78 -19.61 -6.45
N ASP A 49 1.75 -19.49 -7.30
CA ASP A 49 1.85 -19.85 -8.71
C ASP A 49 2.71 -18.84 -9.46
N THR A 50 3.97 -19.22 -9.66
CA THR A 50 5.01 -18.45 -10.33
C THR A 50 5.48 -19.16 -11.61
N GLU A 51 4.79 -20.22 -12.04
CA GLU A 51 5.18 -20.97 -13.22
C GLU A 51 5.21 -20.07 -14.47
N GLY A 52 6.33 -20.08 -15.18
CA GLY A 52 6.55 -19.25 -16.38
C GLY A 52 6.94 -17.79 -16.11
N TYR A 53 6.83 -17.30 -14.87
CA TYR A 53 7.30 -15.95 -14.52
C TYR A 53 8.80 -15.93 -14.21
N SER A 54 9.42 -14.76 -14.40
CA SER A 54 10.77 -14.51 -13.87
C SER A 54 10.76 -14.54 -12.34
N ILE A 55 11.87 -15.03 -11.78
CA ILE A 55 12.13 -15.05 -10.34
C ILE A 55 13.34 -14.18 -10.02
N ALA A 56 13.35 -13.57 -8.83
CA ALA A 56 14.51 -12.82 -8.33
C ALA A 56 15.45 -13.80 -7.62
N ASP A 57 16.46 -14.31 -8.31
CA ASP A 57 17.33 -15.38 -7.81
C ASP A 57 18.83 -15.04 -7.82
N LYS A 58 19.20 -13.91 -8.43
CA LYS A 58 20.58 -13.41 -8.52
C LYS A 58 20.60 -11.89 -8.46
N VAL A 59 21.75 -11.32 -8.13
CA VAL A 59 21.95 -9.86 -8.21
C VAL A 59 21.89 -9.41 -9.67
N ILE A 60 21.27 -8.25 -9.90
CA ILE A 60 21.21 -7.57 -11.21
C ILE A 60 21.79 -6.16 -11.08
N ASP A 61 22.19 -5.59 -12.20
CA ASP A 61 22.54 -4.18 -12.28
C ASP A 61 21.29 -3.40 -12.69
N PHE A 62 20.83 -2.50 -11.82
CA PHE A 62 19.70 -1.62 -12.13
C PHE A 62 20.13 -0.49 -13.08
N SER A 63 19.24 -0.14 -14.01
CA SER A 63 19.39 0.92 -14.99
C SER A 63 18.26 1.93 -14.83
N PHE A 64 18.57 3.12 -14.31
CA PHE A 64 17.61 4.21 -14.15
C PHE A 64 17.71 5.22 -15.30
N PRO A 65 16.59 5.79 -15.79
CA PRO A 65 15.23 5.69 -15.23
C PRO A 65 14.42 4.46 -15.67
N ASP A 66 14.95 3.59 -16.52
CA ASP A 66 14.19 2.45 -17.08
C ASP A 66 13.57 1.53 -16.00
N ASP A 67 14.31 1.21 -14.94
CA ASP A 67 13.84 0.37 -13.82
C ASP A 67 12.91 1.10 -12.83
N HIS A 68 12.53 2.35 -13.13
CA HIS A 68 11.33 2.95 -12.54
C HIS A 68 10.04 2.41 -13.18
N GLY A 69 10.11 1.91 -14.42
CA GLY A 69 8.99 1.32 -15.15
C GLY A 69 8.67 -0.11 -14.70
N PRO A 70 7.65 -0.74 -15.33
CA PRO A 70 7.22 -2.09 -15.00
C PRO A 70 8.16 -3.17 -15.55
N HIS A 71 8.32 -4.25 -14.78
CA HIS A 71 9.08 -5.44 -15.16
C HIS A 71 8.14 -6.60 -15.52
N GLU A 72 7.55 -6.56 -16.71
CA GLU A 72 6.39 -7.39 -17.08
C GLU A 72 6.58 -8.91 -16.96
N SER A 73 7.82 -9.40 -17.01
CA SER A 73 8.14 -10.82 -16.85
C SER A 73 7.95 -11.32 -15.41
N PHE A 74 7.88 -10.43 -14.42
CA PHE A 74 7.55 -10.75 -13.04
C PHE A 74 6.04 -10.68 -12.81
N ARG A 75 5.55 -11.54 -11.92
CA ARG A 75 4.13 -11.63 -11.62
C ARG A 75 3.59 -10.42 -10.85
N ASN A 76 4.31 -9.98 -9.84
CA ASN A 76 3.87 -8.95 -8.89
C ASN A 76 4.87 -7.81 -8.88
N GLU A 77 4.36 -6.59 -8.80
CA GLU A 77 5.18 -5.38 -8.77
C GLU A 77 4.43 -4.25 -8.05
N TRP A 78 5.18 -3.35 -7.38
CA TRP A 78 4.61 -2.26 -6.60
C TRP A 78 5.40 -0.96 -6.72
N TRP A 79 4.65 0.14 -6.77
CA TRP A 79 5.16 1.49 -6.53
C TRP A 79 4.53 2.00 -5.24
N TYR A 80 5.35 2.20 -4.21
CA TYR A 80 4.86 2.42 -2.86
C TYR A 80 5.35 3.73 -2.25
N PHE A 81 4.45 4.71 -2.18
CA PHE A 81 4.72 6.03 -1.63
C PHE A 81 4.10 6.15 -0.25
N THR A 82 4.91 6.55 0.73
CA THR A 82 4.45 6.89 2.09
C THR A 82 5.14 8.15 2.54
N GLY A 83 4.44 8.98 3.31
CA GLY A 83 5.03 10.20 3.82
C GLY A 83 4.16 10.90 4.85
N ASN A 84 4.74 11.95 5.42
CA ASN A 84 4.08 12.84 6.36
C ASN A 84 4.00 14.23 5.75
N LEU A 85 2.84 14.87 5.86
CA LEU A 85 2.55 16.19 5.33
C LEU A 85 2.14 17.11 6.47
N TYR A 86 2.35 18.41 6.25
CA TYR A 86 1.87 19.47 7.12
C TYR A 86 1.13 20.50 6.27
N ASP A 87 0.03 21.05 6.78
CA ASP A 87 -0.60 22.22 6.17
C ASP A 87 -0.02 23.53 6.74
N ASP A 88 -0.48 24.66 6.20
CA ASP A 88 -0.04 26.00 6.61
C ASP A 88 -0.35 26.34 8.08
N PHE A 89 -1.26 25.60 8.70
CA PHE A 89 -1.63 25.74 10.12
C PHE A 89 -0.85 24.77 11.02
N GLY A 90 0.02 23.93 10.46
CA GLY A 90 0.79 22.91 11.18
C GLY A 90 -0.02 21.65 11.50
N ASN A 91 -1.19 21.45 10.89
CA ASN A 91 -1.92 20.19 10.99
C ASN A 91 -1.12 19.09 10.30
N ARG A 92 -1.17 17.88 10.85
CA ARG A 92 -0.33 16.75 10.46
C ARG A 92 -1.17 15.73 9.73
N PHE A 93 -0.62 15.25 8.62
CA PHE A 93 -1.23 14.18 7.86
C PHE A 93 -0.20 13.09 7.59
N GLY A 94 -0.62 11.83 7.68
CA GLY A 94 0.10 10.71 7.08
C GLY A 94 -0.58 10.34 5.77
N TYR A 95 0.17 10.00 4.74
CA TYR A 95 -0.41 9.47 3.50
C TYR A 95 0.27 8.20 3.05
N GLN A 96 -0.48 7.42 2.29
CA GLN A 96 0.01 6.30 1.51
C GLN A 96 -0.63 6.35 0.13
N LEU A 97 0.17 6.19 -0.92
CA LEU A 97 -0.33 5.89 -2.26
C LEU A 97 0.45 4.70 -2.81
N THR A 98 -0.26 3.63 -3.15
CA THR A 98 0.34 2.42 -3.71
C THR A 98 -0.29 2.09 -5.04
N PHE A 99 0.53 1.71 -6.02
CA PHE A 99 0.09 1.05 -7.25
C PHE A 99 0.66 -0.35 -7.26
N PHE A 100 -0.18 -1.34 -7.55
CA PHE A 100 0.21 -2.73 -7.73
C PHE A 100 -0.07 -3.15 -9.17
N ARG A 101 0.87 -3.86 -9.78
CA ARG A 101 0.66 -4.62 -11.02
C ARG A 101 0.66 -6.11 -10.67
N ILE A 102 -0.33 -6.82 -11.20
CA ILE A 102 -0.44 -8.27 -11.09
C ILE A 102 -0.62 -8.83 -12.49
N ALA A 103 0.36 -9.61 -12.94
CA ALA A 103 0.25 -10.36 -14.17
C ALA A 103 -0.69 -11.54 -14.00
N LEU A 104 -1.61 -11.70 -14.95
CA LEU A 104 -2.54 -12.82 -15.05
C LEU A 104 -1.99 -13.96 -15.90
N SER A 105 -0.95 -13.70 -16.68
CA SER A 105 -0.25 -14.69 -17.49
C SER A 105 1.22 -14.31 -17.62
N PRO A 106 2.15 -15.29 -17.63
CA PRO A 106 3.57 -15.04 -17.89
C PRO A 106 3.85 -14.67 -19.34
N LEU A 107 2.88 -14.87 -20.24
CA LEU A 107 3.00 -14.56 -21.66
C LEU A 107 2.10 -13.36 -22.01
N THR A 108 2.63 -12.47 -22.83
CA THR A 108 1.84 -11.44 -23.51
C THR A 108 0.99 -12.13 -24.58
N ILE A 109 -0.29 -12.34 -24.28
CA ILE A 109 -1.23 -13.01 -25.18
C ILE A 109 -1.99 -11.95 -25.98
N THR A 110 -1.81 -11.95 -27.29
CA THR A 110 -2.69 -11.18 -28.19
C THR A 110 -4.10 -11.77 -28.11
N ARG A 111 -5.08 -10.95 -27.74
CA ARG A 111 -6.49 -11.34 -27.66
C ARG A 111 -7.28 -10.61 -28.74
N ALA A 112 -8.36 -11.22 -29.21
CA ALA A 112 -9.21 -10.63 -30.25
C ALA A 112 -10.04 -9.44 -29.74
N SER A 113 -10.22 -9.31 -28.43
CA SER A 113 -11.01 -8.23 -27.82
C SER A 113 -10.09 -7.18 -27.21
N ASP A 114 -10.41 -5.91 -27.43
CA ASP A 114 -9.73 -4.76 -26.79
C ASP A 114 -9.85 -4.76 -25.26
N TRP A 115 -10.76 -5.56 -24.69
CA TRP A 115 -10.91 -5.78 -23.24
C TRP A 115 -10.01 -6.89 -22.69
N GLY A 116 -9.35 -7.64 -23.58
CA GLY A 116 -8.47 -8.74 -23.23
C GLY A 116 -7.17 -8.21 -22.66
N THR A 117 -6.82 -8.63 -21.44
CA THR A 117 -5.60 -8.18 -20.75
C THR A 117 -4.86 -9.32 -20.07
N SER A 118 -3.53 -9.22 -19.98
CA SER A 118 -2.69 -10.09 -19.17
C SER A 118 -2.25 -9.42 -17.86
N GLN A 119 -2.76 -8.22 -17.56
CA GLN A 119 -2.38 -7.44 -16.38
C GLN A 119 -3.62 -6.86 -15.69
N ILE A 120 -3.63 -6.90 -14.37
CA ILE A 120 -4.56 -6.13 -13.54
C ILE A 120 -3.73 -5.17 -12.69
N TYR A 121 -4.25 -3.96 -12.55
CA TYR A 121 -3.68 -2.97 -11.67
C TYR A 121 -4.65 -2.66 -10.53
N MET A 122 -4.07 -2.48 -9.34
CA MET A 122 -4.76 -1.94 -8.17
C MET A 122 -4.07 -0.66 -7.74
N ALA A 123 -4.83 0.35 -7.32
CA ALA A 123 -4.30 1.48 -6.58
C ALA A 123 -4.96 1.58 -5.20
N HIS A 124 -4.18 1.94 -4.19
CA HIS A 124 -4.62 2.10 -2.81
C HIS A 124 -4.15 3.45 -2.28
N PHE A 125 -5.07 4.27 -1.77
CA PHE A 125 -4.79 5.60 -1.25
C PHE A 125 -5.34 5.71 0.18
N THR A 126 -4.50 6.16 1.11
CA THR A 126 -4.91 6.48 2.47
C THR A 126 -4.45 7.87 2.90
N LEU A 127 -5.23 8.46 3.82
CA LEU A 127 -4.90 9.71 4.49
C LEU A 127 -5.26 9.57 5.97
N SER A 128 -4.28 9.76 6.84
CA SER A 128 -4.45 9.87 8.29
C SER A 128 -4.46 11.34 8.67
N ASP A 129 -5.62 11.87 9.05
CA ASP A 129 -5.79 13.21 9.60
C ASP A 129 -5.64 13.13 11.13
N ILE A 130 -4.49 13.60 11.63
CA ILE A 130 -4.10 13.40 13.02
C ILE A 130 -4.91 14.28 13.96
N GLN A 131 -5.22 15.52 13.54
CA GLN A 131 -5.92 16.48 14.38
C GLN A 131 -7.40 16.14 14.54
N ASN A 132 -8.03 15.63 13.49
CA ASN A 132 -9.42 15.24 13.52
C ASN A 132 -9.64 13.77 13.89
N GLU A 133 -8.57 13.02 14.16
CA GLU A 133 -8.60 11.58 14.46
C GLU A 133 -9.35 10.76 13.40
N LYS A 134 -9.13 11.08 12.12
CA LYS A 134 -9.80 10.43 10.99
C LYS A 134 -8.82 9.67 10.12
N PHE A 135 -9.25 8.49 9.67
CA PHE A 135 -8.54 7.70 8.68
C PHE A 135 -9.41 7.52 7.44
N TYR A 136 -8.86 7.89 6.29
CA TYR A 136 -9.49 7.73 4.98
C TYR A 136 -8.74 6.66 4.21
N CYS A 137 -9.49 5.78 3.55
CA CYS A 137 -8.94 4.65 2.81
C CYS A 137 -9.79 4.39 1.57
N PHE A 138 -9.13 4.26 0.43
CA PHE A 138 -9.76 4.12 -0.88
C PHE A 138 -8.95 3.16 -1.75
N GLU A 139 -9.64 2.41 -2.59
CA GLU A 139 -9.03 1.50 -3.56
C GLU A 139 -9.67 1.62 -4.94
N LYS A 140 -8.88 1.28 -5.97
CA LYS A 140 -9.33 1.12 -7.35
C LYS A 140 -8.70 -0.13 -7.94
N PHE A 141 -9.46 -0.83 -8.78
CA PHE A 141 -8.98 -1.94 -9.58
C PHE A 141 -9.35 -1.65 -11.03
N ASN A 142 -8.41 -1.81 -11.95
CA ASN A 142 -8.66 -1.71 -13.37
C ASN A 142 -7.82 -2.72 -14.15
N ARG A 143 -8.35 -3.10 -15.30
CA ARG A 143 -7.63 -3.88 -16.30
C ARG A 143 -6.70 -2.96 -17.07
N ASP A 144 -5.57 -3.52 -17.51
CA ASP A 144 -4.76 -2.89 -18.56
C ASP A 144 -5.44 -3.10 -19.90
N ALA A 145 -6.43 -2.26 -20.16
CA ALA A 145 -7.25 -2.26 -21.36
C ALA A 145 -7.90 -0.88 -21.53
N LEU A 146 -8.00 -0.41 -22.77
CA LEU A 146 -8.71 0.82 -23.12
C LEU A 146 -8.25 2.08 -22.34
N GLY A 147 -7.00 2.11 -21.87
CA GLY A 147 -6.44 3.20 -21.07
C GLY A 147 -6.97 3.30 -19.63
N LEU A 148 -7.70 2.28 -19.15
CA LEU A 148 -8.26 2.25 -17.79
C LEU A 148 -7.19 2.08 -16.70
N ALA A 149 -6.11 1.39 -17.02
CA ALA A 149 -4.89 1.32 -16.23
C ALA A 149 -3.74 0.94 -17.14
N GLY A 150 -2.52 1.07 -16.62
CA GLY A 150 -1.31 0.65 -17.32
C GLY A 150 -0.16 1.62 -17.13
N PHE A 151 0.90 1.37 -17.89
CA PHE A 151 2.10 2.20 -17.93
C PHE A 151 2.35 2.70 -19.35
N SER A 152 2.76 3.96 -19.48
CA SER A 152 3.34 4.54 -20.70
C SER A 152 4.74 5.04 -20.39
N LYS A 153 5.67 4.92 -21.35
CA LYS A 153 7.01 5.49 -21.25
C LYS A 153 7.08 6.95 -21.73
N ASP A 154 6.17 7.35 -22.62
CA ASP A 154 6.08 8.71 -23.15
C ASP A 154 4.61 9.19 -23.14
N PRO A 155 4.21 10.01 -22.14
CA PRO A 155 5.00 10.37 -20.96
C PRO A 155 5.17 9.18 -20.01
N PHE A 156 6.23 9.20 -19.17
CA PHE A 156 6.42 8.22 -18.10
C PHE A 156 5.25 8.29 -17.12
N LYS A 157 4.28 7.38 -17.23
CA LYS A 157 3.02 7.47 -16.50
C LYS A 157 2.50 6.09 -16.15
N MET A 158 2.24 5.87 -14.87
CA MET A 158 1.45 4.75 -14.38
C MET A 158 0.09 5.28 -13.94
N ASN A 159 -1.01 4.65 -14.36
CA ASN A 159 -2.33 5.03 -13.89
C ASN A 159 -3.24 3.85 -13.55
N VAL A 160 -4.18 4.12 -12.65
CA VAL A 160 -5.33 3.26 -12.36
C VAL A 160 -6.56 4.16 -12.32
N GLY A 161 -7.24 4.21 -13.45
CA GLY A 161 -8.26 5.20 -13.74
C GLY A 161 -7.64 6.59 -13.81
N ASP A 162 -8.18 7.50 -13.01
CA ASP A 162 -7.76 8.89 -12.85
C ASP A 162 -6.65 9.08 -11.80
N TRP A 163 -6.25 8.05 -11.06
CA TRP A 163 -5.11 8.13 -10.14
C TRP A 163 -3.83 7.77 -10.88
N TYR A 164 -2.74 8.49 -10.61
CA TYR A 164 -1.51 8.31 -11.35
C TYR A 164 -0.24 8.69 -10.57
N MET A 165 0.87 8.16 -11.05
CA MET A 165 2.18 8.79 -10.95
C MET A 165 2.64 9.18 -12.35
N LEU A 166 3.19 10.39 -12.49
CA LEU A 166 3.61 10.97 -13.76
C LEU A 166 5.01 11.55 -13.59
N GLY A 167 5.98 11.05 -14.35
CA GLY A 167 7.34 11.56 -14.38
C GLY A 167 7.56 12.63 -15.45
N THR A 168 8.74 13.24 -15.40
CA THR A 168 9.21 14.16 -16.43
C THR A 168 10.11 13.44 -17.43
N GLY A 169 10.11 13.90 -18.68
CA GLY A 169 10.95 13.31 -19.73
C GLY A 169 10.70 11.80 -19.89
N ASP A 170 11.77 11.02 -19.80
CA ASP A 170 11.83 9.57 -19.92
C ASP A 170 11.56 8.80 -18.62
N GLY A 171 11.19 9.51 -17.54
CA GLY A 171 10.91 8.90 -16.23
C GLY A 171 11.68 9.51 -15.06
N ASP A 172 12.49 10.53 -15.34
CA ASP A 172 13.18 11.29 -14.31
C ASP A 172 12.23 12.12 -13.43
N PHE A 173 12.77 12.46 -12.24
CA PHE A 173 12.13 13.35 -11.27
C PHE A 173 12.16 14.82 -11.73
N PRO A 174 11.20 15.65 -11.30
CA PRO A 174 10.16 15.39 -10.30
C PRO A 174 9.04 14.48 -10.81
N TRP A 175 8.40 13.76 -9.89
CA TRP A 175 7.17 13.02 -10.19
C TRP A 175 5.95 13.71 -9.59
N GLN A 176 4.86 13.73 -10.34
CA GLN A 176 3.55 14.12 -9.83
C GLN A 176 2.79 12.88 -9.37
N LEU A 177 2.33 12.89 -8.12
CA LEU A 177 1.44 11.87 -7.54
C LEU A 177 0.04 12.44 -7.40
N TYR A 178 -0.96 11.73 -7.90
CA TYR A 178 -2.35 12.16 -7.80
C TYR A 178 -3.30 11.02 -7.44
N ALA A 179 -4.14 11.25 -6.44
CA ALA A 179 -5.28 10.41 -6.10
C ALA A 179 -6.41 11.26 -5.51
N SER A 180 -7.65 10.99 -5.91
CA SER A 180 -8.82 11.70 -5.36
C SER A 180 -10.04 10.78 -5.22
N LYS A 181 -10.74 10.89 -4.09
CA LYS A 181 -12.02 10.22 -3.85
C LYS A 181 -12.80 10.94 -2.76
N ASN A 182 -14.11 11.13 -2.99
CA ASN A 182 -15.05 11.67 -2.00
C ASN A 182 -14.58 13.00 -1.35
N GLY A 183 -13.96 13.88 -2.14
CA GLY A 183 -13.45 15.17 -1.67
C GLY A 183 -12.08 15.12 -0.96
N ILE A 184 -11.51 13.93 -0.75
CA ILE A 184 -10.15 13.76 -0.23
C ILE A 184 -9.21 13.60 -1.41
N THR A 185 -8.21 14.49 -1.51
CA THR A 185 -7.28 14.54 -2.65
C THR A 185 -5.84 14.59 -2.15
N LEU A 186 -5.01 13.73 -2.73
CA LEU A 186 -3.55 13.81 -2.68
C LEU A 186 -3.06 14.33 -4.03
N SER A 187 -2.29 15.42 -4.02
CA SER A 187 -1.64 15.97 -5.21
C SER A 187 -0.27 16.49 -4.80
N LEU A 188 0.78 15.73 -5.09
CA LEU A 188 2.14 16.02 -4.67
C LEU A 188 3.07 16.09 -5.89
N ASN A 189 4.06 16.98 -5.83
CA ASN A 189 5.26 16.88 -6.66
C ASN A 189 6.38 16.41 -5.74
N VAL A 190 7.02 15.29 -6.07
CA VAL A 190 8.05 14.67 -5.25
C VAL A 190 9.39 14.70 -5.98
N THR A 191 10.47 14.95 -5.24
CA THR A 191 11.84 15.02 -5.78
C THR A 191 12.80 14.40 -4.78
N PRO A 192 13.59 13.41 -5.18
CA PRO A 192 14.54 12.76 -4.28
C PRO A 192 15.60 13.76 -3.80
N LEU A 193 15.83 13.78 -2.49
CA LEU A 193 16.92 14.51 -1.86
C LEU A 193 18.14 13.63 -1.55
N LYS A 194 18.05 12.34 -1.88
CA LYS A 194 19.10 11.33 -1.68
C LYS A 194 19.14 10.38 -2.85
N ASP A 195 20.30 9.75 -3.01
CA ASP A 195 20.50 8.65 -3.96
C ASP A 195 19.61 7.45 -3.61
N ILE A 196 19.36 6.63 -4.63
CA ILE A 196 18.61 5.38 -4.53
C ILE A 196 19.32 4.44 -3.55
N VAL A 197 18.54 3.78 -2.70
CA VAL A 197 19.02 2.76 -1.77
C VAL A 197 18.61 1.39 -2.29
N PHE A 198 19.58 0.52 -2.56
CA PHE A 198 19.32 -0.87 -2.92
C PHE A 198 19.14 -1.72 -1.66
N GLU A 199 18.00 -2.41 -1.56
CA GLU A 199 17.67 -3.23 -0.39
C GLU A 199 18.32 -4.62 -0.49
N GLY A 200 18.64 -5.24 0.65
CA GLY A 200 19.23 -6.58 0.68
C GLY A 200 20.64 -6.61 0.07
N ASP A 201 20.90 -7.59 -0.80
CA ASP A 201 22.17 -7.74 -1.50
C ASP A 201 22.12 -7.03 -2.85
N ASN A 202 22.50 -5.75 -2.86
CA ASN A 202 22.48 -4.89 -4.05
C ASN A 202 21.13 -4.93 -4.82
N GLY A 203 20.03 -4.92 -4.07
CA GLY A 203 18.66 -4.91 -4.60
C GLY A 203 18.02 -6.29 -4.65
N LEU A 204 18.77 -7.38 -4.47
CA LEU A 204 18.18 -8.71 -4.25
C LEU A 204 17.81 -8.87 -2.77
N SER A 205 16.51 -8.85 -2.47
CA SER A 205 15.98 -8.88 -1.11
C SER A 205 15.19 -10.16 -0.84
N TYR A 206 15.79 -11.13 -0.14
CA TYR A 206 15.09 -12.34 0.33
C TYR A 206 14.03 -12.00 1.38
N LYS A 207 12.85 -12.61 1.25
CA LYS A 207 11.68 -12.40 2.11
C LYS A 207 11.44 -13.54 3.09
N SER A 208 12.21 -14.62 2.97
CA SER A 208 12.17 -15.78 3.83
C SER A 208 13.59 -16.21 4.24
N VAL A 209 13.70 -16.86 5.40
CA VAL A 209 14.98 -17.34 5.94
C VAL A 209 15.59 -18.42 5.05
N ASP A 210 14.74 -19.29 4.48
CA ASP A 210 15.14 -20.38 3.58
C ASP A 210 15.42 -19.92 2.15
N LYS A 211 15.32 -18.60 1.88
CA LYS A 211 15.56 -17.99 0.56
C LYS A 211 14.65 -18.52 -0.55
N SER A 212 13.51 -19.12 -0.20
CA SER A 212 12.49 -19.57 -1.17
C SER A 212 11.74 -18.42 -1.85
N SER A 213 11.80 -17.20 -1.28
CA SER A 213 11.18 -16.01 -1.86
C SER A 213 12.12 -14.81 -1.78
N ALA A 214 12.18 -14.04 -2.88
CA ALA A 214 12.96 -12.82 -2.99
C ALA A 214 12.27 -11.81 -3.92
N SER A 215 12.72 -10.56 -3.86
CA SER A 215 12.28 -9.48 -4.73
C SER A 215 13.46 -8.60 -5.13
N TYR A 216 13.42 -8.07 -6.35
CA TYR A 216 14.23 -6.91 -6.70
C TYR A 216 13.62 -5.67 -6.04
N TYR A 217 14.40 -4.96 -5.24
CA TYR A 217 13.87 -3.91 -4.38
C TYR A 217 14.88 -2.79 -4.16
N TYR A 218 14.45 -1.57 -4.48
CA TYR A 218 15.12 -0.34 -4.10
C TYR A 218 14.13 0.64 -3.47
N SER A 219 14.68 1.59 -2.72
CA SER A 219 13.95 2.64 -2.02
C SER A 219 14.48 4.01 -2.43
N ILE A 220 13.57 4.95 -2.65
CA ILE A 220 13.91 6.37 -2.85
C ILE A 220 13.52 7.10 -1.57
N THR A 221 14.52 7.46 -0.77
CA THR A 221 14.30 8.05 0.55
C THR A 221 14.38 9.57 0.49
N ARG A 222 13.62 10.26 1.36
CA ARG A 222 13.53 11.73 1.40
C ARG A 222 13.05 12.32 0.06
N LEU A 223 11.87 11.87 -0.37
CA LEU A 223 11.08 12.43 -1.47
C LEU A 223 10.40 13.76 -1.11
#